data_AF-A0A948W953-F1
#
_entry.id   AF-A0A948W953-F1
#
_cell.length_a   1.000
_cell.length_b   1.000
_cell.length_c   1.000
_cell.angle_alpha   90.00
_cell.angle_beta   90.00
_cell.angle_gamma   90.00
#
_symmetry.space_group_name_H-M   'P 1'
#
loop_
_entity.id
_entity.type
_entity.pdbx_description
1 polymer ?
#
loop_
_entity_poly.entity_id
_entity_poly.type
_entity_poly.pdbx_seq_one_letter_code
_entity_poly.pdbx_strand_id
1 'polypeptide(L)'
;MQSCNRALVNVTIKLDDTMCREARHRAVDANLSLSGWIAKLIREHLNHAPVAARPKRTLLDLLGDEKSGAVDLEIPSLAEKPRPAVLEE
;
A
#
# COMPACT_ATOMS: atom_id res chain seq x y z
N MET A 1 -2.91 28.83 10.65
CA MET A 1 -2.49 28.86 9.22
C MET A 1 -1.40 27.81 9.05
N GLN A 2 -1.72 26.65 8.46
CA GLN A 2 -0.75 25.55 8.33
C GLN A 2 0.31 25.92 7.29
N SER A 3 1.57 25.84 7.71
CA SER A 3 2.75 26.11 6.90
C SER A 3 2.93 25.00 5.87
N CYS A 4 2.72 25.32 4.59
CA CYS A 4 2.95 24.42 3.46
C CYS A 4 4.46 24.32 3.13
N ASN A 5 5.27 23.84 4.07
CA ASN A 5 6.69 23.61 3.80
C ASN A 5 6.90 22.15 3.34
N ARG A 6 6.37 21.82 2.16
CA ARG A 6 6.67 20.52 1.51
C ARG A 6 8.09 20.62 0.98
N ALA A 7 9.03 19.97 1.67
CA ALA A 7 10.44 19.95 1.25
C ALA A 7 10.55 19.41 -0.19
N LEU A 8 11.00 20.27 -1.11
CA LEU A 8 11.33 19.91 -2.47
C LEU A 8 12.78 19.42 -2.48
N VAL A 9 13.00 18.18 -2.92
CA VAL A 9 14.32 17.58 -3.05
C VAL A 9 14.66 17.48 -4.53
N ASN A 10 15.82 18.00 -4.91
CA ASN A 10 16.33 17.86 -6.27
C ASN A 10 17.06 16.53 -6.41
N VAL A 11 16.73 15.76 -7.45
CA VAL A 11 17.33 14.45 -7.73
C VAL A 11 17.75 14.40 -9.19
N THR A 12 18.95 13.92 -9.45
CA THR A 12 19.46 13.67 -10.80
C THR A 12 19.32 12.19 -11.13
N ILE A 13 18.65 11.88 -12.24
CA ILE A 13 18.49 10.52 -12.77
C ILE A 13 19.07 10.45 -14.18
N LYS A 14 19.63 9.29 -14.55
CA LYS A 14 20.06 9.01 -15.92
C LYS A 14 18.93 8.30 -16.65
N LEU A 15 18.54 8.82 -17.81
CA LEU A 15 17.54 8.24 -18.70
C LEU A 15 18.13 8.14 -20.11
N ASP A 16 17.64 7.18 -20.89
CA ASP A 16 17.92 7.16 -22.32
C ASP A 16 17.38 8.43 -23.00
N ASP A 17 18.07 8.92 -24.04
CA ASP A 17 17.69 10.17 -24.71
C ASP A 17 16.30 10.06 -25.36
N THR A 18 16.00 8.91 -25.97
CA THR A 18 14.70 8.68 -26.62
C THR A 18 13.58 8.66 -25.60
N MET A 19 13.81 8.02 -24.45
CA MET A 19 12.89 8.00 -23.31
C MET A 19 12.66 9.39 -22.72
N CYS A 20 13.73 10.18 -22.54
CA CYS A 20 13.62 11.54 -22.02
C CYS A 20 12.80 12.44 -22.95
N ARG A 21 13.00 12.29 -24.26
CA ARG A 21 12.24 13.03 -25.28
C ARG A 21 10.76 12.66 -25.26
N GLU A 22 10.42 11.38 -25.24
CA GLU A 22 9.03 10.93 -25.13
C GLU A 22 8.37 11.41 -23.84
N ALA A 23 9.05 11.27 -22.71
CA ALA A 23 8.55 11.72 -21.41
C ALA A 23 8.22 13.22 -21.43
N ARG A 24 9.05 14.04 -22.10
CA ARG A 24 8.80 15.47 -22.24
C ARG A 24 7.57 15.76 -23.09
N HIS A 25 7.36 15.07 -24.20
CA HIS A 25 6.14 15.24 -25.00
C HIS A 25 4.89 14.90 -24.18
N ARG A 26 4.90 13.75 -23.48
CA ARG A 26 3.78 13.34 -22.62
C ARG A 26 3.53 14.32 -21.46
N ALA A 27 4.59 14.93 -20.93
CA ALA A 27 4.46 15.98 -19.91
C ALA A 27 3.78 17.23 -20.46
N VAL A 28 4.16 17.67 -21.67
CA VAL A 28 3.54 18.81 -22.37
C VAL A 28 2.08 18.51 -22.69
N ASP A 29 1.76 17.33 -23.19
CA ASP A 29 0.38 16.90 -23.48
C ASP A 29 -0.51 16.94 -22.22
N ALA A 30 0.07 16.65 -21.05
CA ALA A 30 -0.60 16.73 -19.76
C ALA A 30 -0.59 18.12 -19.11
N ASN A 31 -0.02 19.14 -19.78
CA ASN A 31 0.19 20.49 -19.26
C ASN A 31 0.97 20.51 -17.91
N LEU A 32 1.95 19.62 -17.77
CA LEU A 32 2.80 19.47 -16.59
C LEU A 32 4.28 19.73 -16.94
N SER A 33 5.07 20.11 -15.94
CA SER A 33 6.53 20.05 -16.06
C SER A 33 6.99 18.59 -16.11
N LEU A 34 8.19 18.33 -16.65
CA LEU A 34 8.76 16.98 -16.67
C LEU A 34 8.86 16.37 -15.26
N SER A 35 9.28 17.16 -14.27
CA SER A 35 9.34 16.71 -12.87
C SER A 35 7.95 16.43 -12.28
N GLY A 36 6.94 17.24 -12.62
CA GLY A 36 5.55 17.03 -12.21
C GLY A 36 4.95 15.77 -12.83
N TRP A 37 5.23 15.54 -14.12
CA TRP A 37 4.79 14.34 -14.84
C TRP A 37 5.44 13.07 -14.29
N ILE A 38 6.76 13.09 -14.07
CA ILE A 38 7.48 11.97 -13.43
C ILE A 38 6.94 11.71 -12.01
N ALA A 39 6.71 12.76 -11.21
CA ALA A 39 6.16 12.61 -9.87
C ALA A 39 4.75 12.01 -9.87
N LYS A 40 3.92 12.34 -10.86
CA LYS A 40 2.60 11.72 -11.07
C LYS A 40 2.75 10.23 -11.37
N LEU A 41 3.63 9.87 -12.30
CA LEU A 41 3.86 8.48 -12.69
C LEU A 41 4.41 7.64 -11.53
N ILE A 42 5.35 8.19 -10.75
CA ILE A 42 5.86 7.52 -9.53
C ILE A 42 4.73 7.32 -8.52
N ARG A 43 3.88 8.33 -8.30
CA ARG A 43 2.76 8.22 -7.35
C ARG A 43 1.74 7.17 -7.79
N GLU A 44 1.39 7.16 -9.07
CA GLU A 44 0.52 6.14 -9.64
C GLU A 44 1.14 4.75 -9.45
N HIS A 45 2.43 4.59 -9.76
CA HIS A 45 3.11 3.31 -9.58
C HIS A 45 3.17 2.87 -8.11
N LEU A 46 3.43 3.78 -7.16
CA LEU A 46 3.47 3.46 -5.73
C LEU A 46 2.09 3.13 -5.17
N ASN A 47 1.03 3.73 -5.70
CA ASN A 47 -0.35 3.43 -5.30
C ASN A 47 -0.87 2.14 -5.94
N HIS A 48 -0.36 1.78 -7.12
CA HIS A 48 -0.74 0.57 -7.86
C HIS A 48 0.19 -0.62 -7.64
N ALA A 49 1.33 -0.43 -6.98
CA ALA A 49 2.13 -1.54 -6.51
C ALA A 49 1.26 -2.33 -5.53
N PRO A 50 0.85 -3.58 -5.84
CA PRO A 50 0.31 -4.43 -4.80
C PRO A 50 1.40 -4.45 -3.74
N VAL A 51 1.06 -4.10 -2.49
CA VAL A 51 1.91 -4.40 -1.32
C VAL A 51 2.38 -5.82 -1.57
N ALA A 52 3.65 -5.96 -1.94
CA ALA A 52 4.18 -7.18 -2.54
C ALA A 52 3.65 -8.30 -1.67
N ALA A 53 2.76 -9.12 -2.24
CA ALA A 53 1.93 -10.03 -1.47
C ALA A 53 2.86 -10.79 -0.54
N ARG A 54 2.83 -10.40 0.74
CA ARG A 54 3.52 -11.16 1.78
C ARG A 54 2.98 -12.57 1.57
N PRO A 55 3.83 -13.61 1.45
CA PRO A 55 3.30 -14.95 1.28
C PRO A 55 2.32 -15.16 2.41
N LYS A 56 1.02 -15.24 2.08
CA LYS A 56 -0.06 -15.34 3.06
C LYS A 56 0.09 -16.69 3.71
N ARG A 57 0.79 -16.74 4.84
CA ARG A 57 1.21 -17.99 5.50
C ARG A 57 0.05 -18.68 6.22
N THR A 58 -1.04 -17.95 6.46
CA THR A 58 -2.15 -18.42 7.29
C THR A 58 -3.49 -17.99 6.72
N LEU A 59 -4.53 -18.81 6.95
CA LEU A 59 -5.88 -18.58 6.47
C LEU A 59 -6.49 -17.27 6.99
N LEU A 60 -6.05 -16.77 8.16
CA LEU A 60 -6.44 -15.47 8.70
C LEU A 60 -6.05 -14.29 7.79
N ASP A 61 -4.93 -14.41 7.08
CA ASP A 61 -4.42 -13.36 6.17
C ASP A 61 -5.27 -13.24 4.89
N LEU A 62 -6.01 -14.29 4.55
CA LEU A 62 -6.98 -14.29 3.45
C LEU A 62 -8.34 -13.69 3.85
N LEU A 63 -8.67 -13.69 5.14
CA LEU A 63 -9.98 -13.24 5.63
C LEU A 63 -10.10 -11.71 5.77
N GLY A 64 -8.97 -10.99 5.77
CA GLY A 64 -8.91 -9.56 5.45
C GLY A 64 -9.95 -8.66 6.15
N ASP A 65 -10.04 -8.73 7.48
CA ASP A 65 -10.67 -7.65 8.26
C ASP A 65 -9.62 -6.95 9.12
N GLU A 66 -9.10 -5.86 8.55
CA GLU A 66 -8.07 -4.99 9.12
C GLU A 66 -8.59 -4.15 10.30
N LYS A 67 -9.84 -4.35 10.74
CA LYS A 67 -10.41 -3.75 11.94
C LYS A 67 -10.48 -4.68 13.17
N SER A 68 -10.26 -5.98 13.02
CA SER A 68 -10.39 -6.93 14.13
C SER A 68 -9.07 -7.31 14.83
N GLY A 69 -7.94 -6.83 14.33
CA GLY A 69 -6.60 -7.21 14.82
C GLY A 69 -6.21 -6.72 16.22
N ALA A 70 -7.11 -6.02 16.94
CA ALA A 70 -6.88 -5.51 18.29
C ALA A 70 -7.85 -6.09 19.33
N VAL A 71 -8.49 -7.23 19.03
CA VAL A 71 -9.21 -8.01 20.06
C VAL A 71 -8.26 -9.07 20.57
N ASP A 72 -7.90 -8.98 21.85
CA ASP A 72 -7.20 -10.05 22.56
C ASP A 72 -8.17 -11.21 22.71
N LEU A 73 -8.25 -12.04 21.67
CA LEU A 73 -9.01 -13.28 21.68
C LEU A 73 -8.14 -14.32 22.37
N GLU A 74 -8.43 -14.62 23.62
CA GLU A 74 -7.88 -15.78 24.30
C GLU A 74 -8.35 -17.03 23.54
N ILE A 75 -7.52 -17.54 22.63
CA ILE A 75 -7.80 -18.78 21.92
C ILE A 75 -7.51 -19.92 22.90
N PRO A 76 -8.53 -20.68 23.34
CA PRO A 76 -8.31 -21.82 24.22
C PRO A 76 -7.42 -22.84 23.50
N SER A 77 -6.49 -23.43 24.26
CA SER A 77 -5.59 -24.45 23.74
C SER A 77 -6.40 -25.65 23.25
N LEU A 78 -5.99 -26.28 22.14
CA LEU A 78 -6.66 -27.46 21.58
C LEU A 78 -6.74 -28.64 22.59
N ALA A 79 -5.97 -28.60 23.67
CA ALA A 79 -6.03 -29.56 24.77
C ALA A 79 -7.24 -29.35 25.72
N GLU A 80 -7.93 -28.21 25.65
CA GLU A 80 -9.15 -27.96 26.40
C GLU A 80 -10.34 -28.60 25.69
N LYS A 81 -10.74 -29.76 26.21
CA LYS A 81 -11.97 -30.44 25.79
C LYS A 81 -13.16 -29.52 26.13
N PRO A 82 -13.98 -29.07 25.16
CA PRO A 82 -15.13 -28.23 25.47
C PRO A 82 -16.08 -29.01 26.38
N ARG A 83 -16.46 -28.41 27.51
CA ARG A 83 -17.50 -28.97 28.38
C ARG A 83 -18.82 -28.94 27.59
N PRO A 84 -19.61 -30.02 27.60
CA PRO A 84 -20.92 -30.00 26.97
C PRO A 84 -21.76 -28.90 27.61
N ALA A 85 -22.43 -28.10 26.78
CA ALA A 85 -23.41 -27.13 27.26
C ALA A 85 -24.54 -27.89 27.97
N VAL A 86 -24.73 -27.62 29.25
CA VAL A 86 -25.92 -28.07 29.97
C VAL A 86 -27.05 -27.18 29.49
N LEU A 87 -27.97 -27.74 28.71
CA LEU A 87 -29.25 -27.11 28.42
C LEU A 87 -30.20 -27.51 29.55
N GLU A 88 -30.39 -26.63 30.53
CA GLU A 88 -31.50 -26.76 31.49
C GLU A 88 -32.75 -26.17 30.82
N GLU A 89 -33.80 -27.01 30.68
CA GLU A 89 -35.17 -26.62 30.31
C GLU A 89 -35.90 -25.93 31.48
#